data_AF-A0A0S8DI43-F1
#
_entry.id   AF-A0A0S8DI43-F1
#
_cell.length_a   1.000
_cell.length_b   1.000
_cell.length_c   1.000
_cell.angle_alpha   90.00
_cell.angle_beta   90.00
_cell.angle_gamma   90.00
#
_symmetry.space_group_name_H-M   'P 1'
#
loop_
_entity.id
_entity.type
_entity.pdbx_description
1 polymer ?
#
loop_
_entity_poly.entity_id
_entity_poly.type
_entity_poly.pdbx_seq_one_letter_code
_entity_poly.pdbx_strand_id
1 'polypeptide(L)'
;MAGIGILTCSNCTQDTNCAAVVCLGDMRKRRGFFERYKNDDKLDLIGIINCAGCPTLAAPEKILKRVKALAEYRLDALHISYCMTALCPFLKKYQAVIAETYPDLEIVLGTHITKDREQFRKDVKELLCPTVSETQDMNDIIRGRLKKMARTEDYPCSAK
;
A
#
# COMPACT_ATOMS: atom_id res chain seq x y z
N MET A 1 8.17 21.00 -12.88
CA MET A 1 7.11 19.98 -12.97
C MET A 1 7.75 18.64 -12.68
N ALA A 2 7.36 18.00 -11.57
CA ALA A 2 7.92 16.72 -11.14
C ALA A 2 6.93 15.59 -11.44
N GLY A 3 7.37 14.56 -12.17
CA GLY A 3 6.64 13.33 -12.42
C GLY A 3 6.94 12.31 -11.33
N ILE A 4 5.93 11.89 -10.58
CA ILE A 4 6.09 10.94 -9.48
C ILE A 4 5.30 9.65 -9.70
N GLY A 5 5.83 8.58 -9.12
CA GLY A 5 5.18 7.28 -9.03
C GLY A 5 5.01 6.87 -7.58
N ILE A 6 3.98 6.08 -7.29
CA ILE A 6 3.76 5.52 -5.95
C ILE A 6 3.81 3.99 -6.01
N LEU A 7 4.67 3.39 -5.20
CA LEU A 7 4.79 1.95 -5.00
C LEU A 7 4.15 1.53 -3.68
N THR A 8 3.06 0.77 -3.76
CA THR A 8 2.27 0.27 -2.62
C THR A 8 2.56 -1.19 -2.28
N CYS A 9 2.24 -1.63 -1.06
CA CYS A 9 2.33 -3.04 -0.69
C CYS A 9 1.13 -3.82 -1.23
N SER A 10 1.36 -4.87 -2.02
CA SER A 10 0.27 -5.72 -2.54
C SER A 10 -0.55 -6.35 -1.40
N ASN A 11 0.10 -6.87 -0.37
CA ASN A 11 -0.60 -7.49 0.76
C ASN A 11 -1.49 -6.46 1.49
N CYS A 12 -1.00 -5.25 1.76
CA CYS A 12 -1.86 -4.25 2.40
C CYS A 12 -3.04 -3.84 1.51
N THR A 13 -2.83 -3.68 0.20
CA THR A 13 -3.93 -3.31 -0.70
C THR A 13 -4.98 -4.41 -0.83
N GLN A 14 -4.56 -5.68 -0.87
CA GLN A 14 -5.46 -6.82 -1.09
C GLN A 14 -6.07 -7.36 0.20
N ASP A 15 -5.29 -7.48 1.27
CA ASP A 15 -5.70 -8.15 2.50
C ASP A 15 -6.40 -7.19 3.48
N THR A 16 -6.14 -5.88 3.40
CA THR A 16 -6.76 -4.87 4.28
C THR A 16 -7.69 -3.90 3.53
N ASN A 17 -8.04 -4.19 2.27
CA ASN A 17 -8.84 -3.32 1.40
C ASN A 17 -8.31 -1.87 1.30
N CYS A 18 -6.99 -1.68 1.39
CA CYS A 18 -6.40 -0.34 1.34
C CYS A 18 -6.48 0.22 -0.09
N ALA A 19 -7.34 1.23 -0.28
CA ALA A 19 -7.54 1.91 -1.57
C ALA A 19 -6.54 3.07 -1.82
N ALA A 20 -5.44 3.14 -1.08
CA ALA A 20 -4.41 4.20 -1.17
C ALA A 20 -4.94 5.65 -1.02
N VAL A 21 -6.14 5.82 -0.43
CA VAL A 21 -6.82 7.13 -0.33
C VAL A 21 -5.97 8.16 0.41
N VAL A 22 -5.31 7.76 1.49
CA VAL A 22 -4.45 8.67 2.27
C VAL A 22 -3.16 9.00 1.52
N CYS A 23 -2.54 8.03 0.84
CA CYS A 23 -1.35 8.28 0.00
C CYS A 23 -1.65 9.35 -1.06
N LEU A 24 -2.77 9.20 -1.78
CA LEU A 24 -3.19 10.15 -2.81
C LEU A 24 -3.68 11.47 -2.21
N GLY A 25 -4.33 11.42 -1.05
CA GLY A 25 -4.77 12.59 -0.31
C GLY A 25 -3.61 13.50 0.09
N ASP A 26 -2.55 12.93 0.65
CA ASP A 26 -1.35 13.66 1.05
C ASP A 26 -0.53 14.14 -0.14
N MET A 27 -0.49 13.37 -1.23
CA MET A 27 0.11 13.82 -2.49
C MET A 27 -0.57 15.09 -3.02
N ARG A 28 -1.92 15.09 -3.10
CA ARG A 28 -2.70 16.25 -3.55
C ARG A 28 -2.54 17.45 -2.63
N LYS A 29 -2.47 17.22 -1.32
CA LYS A 29 -2.34 18.27 -0.29
C LYS A 29 -0.90 18.69 -0.03
N ARG A 30 0.10 18.07 -0.68
CA ARG A 30 1.55 18.28 -0.44
C ARG A 30 1.93 18.13 1.03
N ARG A 31 1.47 17.04 1.66
CA ARG A 31 1.73 16.73 3.08
C ARG A 31 2.65 15.53 3.23
N GLY A 32 3.23 15.39 4.42
CA GLY A 32 4.10 14.28 4.75
C GLY A 32 5.34 14.24 3.85
N PHE A 33 5.56 13.12 3.17
CA PHE A 33 6.72 12.98 2.28
C PHE A 33 6.58 13.75 0.96
N PHE A 34 5.42 14.33 0.68
CA PHE A 34 5.18 15.18 -0.49
C PHE A 34 5.42 16.66 -0.22
N GLU A 35 5.78 17.05 1.02
CA GLU A 35 6.08 18.46 1.36
C GLU A 35 7.28 19.01 0.58
N ARG A 36 8.19 18.13 0.17
CA ARG A 36 9.32 18.47 -0.70
C ARG A 36 8.92 19.10 -2.04
N TYR A 37 7.70 18.84 -2.51
CA TYR A 37 7.17 19.38 -3.75
C TYR A 37 6.26 20.60 -3.52
N LYS A 38 6.37 21.28 -2.37
CA LYS A 38 5.58 22.49 -2.06
C LYS A 38 5.87 23.65 -3.02
N ASN A 39 7.11 23.74 -3.50
CA ASN A 39 7.57 24.81 -4.39
C ASN A 39 7.49 24.42 -5.87
N ASP A 40 7.04 23.21 -6.19
CA ASP A 40 6.84 22.79 -7.58
C ASP A 40 5.50 23.28 -8.10
N ASP A 41 5.53 24.03 -9.21
CA ASP A 41 4.33 24.54 -9.89
C ASP A 41 3.32 23.44 -10.25
N LYS A 42 3.84 22.23 -10.55
CA LYS A 42 3.02 21.06 -10.86
C LYS A 42 3.71 19.76 -10.43
N LEU A 43 2.95 18.89 -9.76
CA LEU A 43 3.30 17.50 -9.46
C LEU A 43 2.35 16.60 -10.23
N ASP A 44 2.90 15.74 -11.07
CA ASP A 44 2.14 14.83 -11.90
C ASP A 44 2.24 13.41 -11.35
N LEU A 45 1.10 12.74 -11.21
CA LEU A 45 1.09 11.33 -10.82
C LEU A 45 1.15 10.49 -12.08
N ILE A 46 2.34 9.98 -12.39
CA ILE A 46 2.58 9.13 -13.57
C ILE A 46 1.85 7.79 -13.41
N GLY A 47 1.85 7.25 -12.20
CA GLY A 47 1.09 6.05 -11.91
C GLY A 47 1.26 5.53 -10.49
N ILE A 48 0.40 4.59 -10.15
CA ILE A 48 0.45 3.84 -8.90
C ILE A 48 0.60 2.36 -9.24
N ILE A 49 1.55 1.72 -8.58
CA ILE A 49 1.83 0.29 -8.73
C ILE A 49 1.85 -0.36 -7.36
N ASN A 50 1.72 -1.69 -7.36
CA ASN A 50 1.83 -2.52 -6.18
C ASN A 50 3.09 -3.37 -6.31
N CYS A 51 3.75 -3.64 -5.19
CA CYS A 51 4.86 -4.58 -5.14
C CYS A 51 4.39 -5.97 -5.61
N ALA A 52 5.30 -6.85 -5.97
CA ALA A 52 4.93 -8.18 -6.46
C ALA A 52 4.53 -9.18 -5.35
N GLY A 53 4.26 -8.71 -4.13
CA GLY A 53 4.10 -9.55 -2.94
C GLY A 53 5.44 -10.14 -2.47
N CYS A 54 5.39 -11.29 -1.79
CA CYS A 54 6.60 -11.97 -1.32
C CYS A 54 7.49 -12.39 -2.51
N PRO A 55 8.78 -12.01 -2.53
CA PRO A 55 9.69 -12.27 -3.67
C PRO A 55 9.93 -13.77 -3.92
N THR A 56 9.85 -14.63 -2.90
CA THR A 56 10.07 -16.10 -2.98
C THR A 56 11.31 -16.45 -3.83
N LEU A 57 11.15 -17.19 -4.94
CA LEU A 57 12.22 -17.72 -5.80
C LEU A 57 12.72 -16.75 -6.88
N ALA A 58 11.94 -15.74 -7.25
CA ALA A 58 12.21 -14.86 -8.39
C ALA A 58 12.42 -13.43 -7.90
N ALA A 59 13.45 -13.28 -7.05
CA ALA A 59 13.65 -12.21 -6.09
C ALA A 59 13.63 -10.77 -6.69
N PRO A 60 14.65 -9.89 -6.65
CA PRO A 60 14.42 -8.46 -6.99
C PRO A 60 13.86 -8.19 -8.39
N GLU A 61 13.98 -9.13 -9.32
CA GLU A 61 13.56 -9.00 -10.71
C GLU A 61 12.05 -8.74 -10.82
N LYS A 62 11.26 -9.33 -9.92
CA LYS A 62 9.82 -9.09 -9.86
C LYS A 62 9.46 -7.64 -9.53
N ILE A 63 10.21 -6.99 -8.63
CA ILE A 63 9.95 -5.58 -8.32
C ILE A 63 10.40 -4.68 -9.48
N LEU A 64 11.52 -5.00 -10.12
CA LEU A 64 12.01 -4.28 -11.29
C LEU A 64 10.99 -4.30 -12.44
N LYS A 65 10.35 -5.44 -12.72
CA LYS A 65 9.29 -5.52 -13.73
C LYS A 65 8.13 -4.55 -13.44
N ARG A 66 7.78 -4.33 -12.17
CA ARG A 66 6.74 -3.37 -11.77
C ARG A 66 7.22 -1.93 -11.93
N VAL A 67 8.44 -1.62 -11.48
CA VAL A 67 9.01 -0.28 -11.59
C VAL A 67 9.24 0.12 -13.04
N LYS A 68 9.65 -0.82 -13.92
CA LYS A 68 9.80 -0.59 -15.35
C LYS A 68 8.53 -0.01 -15.99
N ALA A 69 7.36 -0.48 -15.58
CA ALA A 69 6.09 0.02 -16.09
C ALA A 69 5.82 1.50 -15.76
N LEU A 70 6.49 2.06 -14.74
CA LEU A 70 6.48 3.51 -14.47
C LEU A 70 7.69 4.21 -15.08
N ALA A 71 8.87 3.59 -15.03
CA ALA A 71 10.13 4.17 -15.51
C ALA A 71 10.20 4.34 -17.04
N GLU A 72 9.37 3.61 -17.80
CA GLU A 72 9.18 3.85 -19.24
C GLU A 72 8.43 5.16 -19.54
N TYR A 73 7.83 5.79 -18.53
CA TYR A 73 7.27 7.12 -18.58
C TYR A 73 8.19 8.09 -17.82
N ARG A 74 8.07 9.40 -18.06
CA ARG A 74 8.90 10.42 -17.40
C ARG A 74 8.67 10.41 -15.88
N LEU A 75 9.50 9.65 -15.17
CA LEU A 75 9.43 9.41 -13.73
C LEU A 75 10.68 9.99 -13.07
N ASP A 76 10.51 11.10 -12.35
CA ASP A 76 11.60 11.78 -11.66
C ASP A 76 11.81 11.18 -10.24
N ALA A 77 10.72 10.80 -9.56
CA ALA A 77 10.80 10.18 -8.23
C ALA A 77 9.78 9.05 -8.01
N LEU A 78 10.22 8.00 -7.33
CA LEU A 78 9.41 6.86 -6.90
C LEU A 78 9.21 6.89 -5.38
N HIS A 79 7.98 7.13 -4.96
CA HIS A 79 7.57 7.05 -3.57
C HIS A 79 7.26 5.62 -3.16
N ILE A 80 8.04 5.08 -2.23
CA ILE A 80 7.71 3.83 -1.55
C ILE A 80 6.73 4.14 -0.42
N SER A 81 5.51 3.59 -0.50
CA SER A 81 4.42 3.89 0.43
C SER A 81 4.77 3.62 1.90
N TYR A 82 4.06 4.29 2.81
CA TYR A 82 4.29 4.15 4.24
C TYR A 82 4.11 2.71 4.74
N CYS A 83 3.09 2.01 4.24
CA CYS A 83 2.86 0.61 4.60
C CYS A 83 4.07 -0.28 4.26
N MET A 84 4.76 -0.02 3.14
CA MET A 84 5.99 -0.74 2.80
C MET A 84 7.15 -0.34 3.72
N THR A 85 7.34 0.95 3.99
CA THR A 85 8.42 1.38 4.89
C THR A 85 8.21 0.85 6.31
N ALA A 86 6.97 0.70 6.76
CA ALA A 86 6.59 0.20 8.07
C ALA A 86 6.63 -1.33 8.19
N LEU A 87 6.16 -2.07 7.17
CA LEU A 87 5.85 -3.50 7.27
C LEU A 87 6.76 -4.38 6.42
N CYS A 88 7.35 -3.88 5.34
CA CYS A 88 8.03 -4.72 4.36
C CYS A 88 9.41 -5.19 4.88
N PRO A 89 9.64 -6.51 4.99
CA PRO A 89 10.97 -7.03 5.37
C PRO A 89 12.00 -6.89 4.23
N PHE A 90 11.56 -6.69 2.99
CA PHE A 90 12.42 -6.61 1.81
C PHE A 90 12.74 -5.18 1.36
N LEU A 91 12.33 -4.16 2.13
CA LEU A 91 12.45 -2.75 1.74
C LEU A 91 13.86 -2.38 1.26
N LYS A 92 14.90 -2.72 2.05
CA LYS A 92 16.29 -2.40 1.73
C LYS A 92 16.75 -3.07 0.42
N LYS A 93 16.34 -4.32 0.19
CA LYS A 93 16.69 -5.06 -1.04
C LYS A 93 16.02 -4.43 -2.25
N TYR A 94 14.75 -4.06 -2.15
CA TYR A 94 14.05 -3.37 -3.22
C TYR A 94 14.68 -2.02 -3.53
N GLN A 95 15.00 -1.23 -2.50
CA GLN A 95 15.68 0.05 -2.70
C GLN A 95 17.02 -0.13 -3.42
N ALA A 96 17.85 -1.07 -2.97
CA ALA A 96 19.16 -1.32 -3.57
C ALA A 96 19.05 -1.68 -5.05
N VAL A 97 18.19 -2.65 -5.39
CA VAL A 97 18.07 -3.12 -6.78
C VAL A 97 17.43 -2.06 -7.69
N ILE A 98 16.45 -1.30 -7.21
CA ILE A 98 15.85 -0.21 -7.98
C ILE A 98 16.90 0.88 -8.24
N ALA A 99 17.68 1.27 -7.22
CA ALA A 99 18.72 2.28 -7.36
C ALA A 99 19.85 1.83 -8.30
N GLU A 100 20.22 0.55 -8.26
CA GLU A 100 21.22 -0.03 -9.16
C GLU A 100 20.75 -0.04 -10.62
N THR A 101 19.46 -0.30 -10.86
CA THR A 101 18.89 -0.38 -12.22
C THR A 101 18.52 1.00 -12.78
N TYR A 102 18.11 1.93 -11.93
CA TYR A 102 17.65 3.27 -12.30
C TYR A 102 18.39 4.32 -11.45
N PRO A 103 19.67 4.61 -11.76
CA PRO A 103 20.50 5.50 -10.93
C PRO A 103 20.00 6.95 -10.90
N ASP A 104 19.33 7.40 -11.96
CA ASP A 104 18.75 8.75 -12.06
C ASP A 104 17.37 8.86 -11.40
N LEU A 105 16.76 7.74 -10.98
CA LEU A 105 15.44 7.73 -10.36
C LEU A 105 15.57 8.00 -8.86
N GLU A 106 14.97 9.10 -8.40
CA GLU A 106 14.95 9.39 -6.97
C GLU A 106 14.03 8.44 -6.21
N ILE A 107 14.55 7.73 -5.21
CA ILE A 107 13.74 6.87 -4.34
C ILE A 107 13.37 7.60 -3.05
N VAL A 108 12.08 7.82 -2.82
CA VAL A 108 11.56 8.50 -1.62
C VAL A 108 10.88 7.49 -0.70
N LEU A 109 11.38 7.37 0.53
CA LEU A 109 10.86 6.42 1.52
C LEU A 109 9.70 7.01 2.32
N GLY A 110 8.50 6.96 1.76
CA GLY A 110 7.26 7.30 2.46
C GLY A 110 6.26 8.02 1.58
N THR A 111 5.02 8.11 2.09
CA THR A 111 3.91 8.83 1.44
C THR A 111 3.21 9.68 2.50
N HIS A 112 2.30 9.08 3.26
CA HIS A 112 1.72 9.68 4.46
C HIS A 112 2.57 9.40 5.70
N ILE A 113 2.44 10.24 6.72
CA ILE A 113 3.05 10.05 8.03
C ILE A 113 1.98 9.53 8.98
N THR A 114 2.24 8.42 9.67
CA THR A 114 1.48 8.05 10.85
C THR A 114 2.28 8.40 12.10
N LYS A 115 1.60 8.69 13.21
CA LYS A 115 2.24 9.16 14.44
C LYS A 115 3.05 8.07 15.14
N ASP A 116 2.65 6.81 15.01
CA ASP A 116 3.28 5.68 15.68
C ASP A 116 3.36 4.46 14.75
N ARG A 117 4.60 4.02 14.50
CA ARG A 117 4.92 2.88 13.63
C ARG A 117 4.64 1.54 14.30
N GLU A 118 4.86 1.43 15.61
CA GLU A 118 4.59 0.19 16.34
C GLU A 118 3.10 -0.02 16.50
N GLN A 119 2.36 1.04 16.83
CA GLN A 119 0.91 0.97 16.88
C GLN A 119 0.33 0.60 15.52
N PHE A 120 0.81 1.23 14.43
CA PHE A 120 0.38 0.88 13.08
C PHE A 120 0.60 -0.60 12.74
N ARG A 121 1.72 -1.19 13.18
CA ARG A 121 1.99 -2.63 13.01
C ARG A 121 0.99 -3.49 13.77
N LYS A 122 0.63 -3.11 15.01
CA LYS A 122 -0.37 -3.80 15.81
C LYS A 122 -1.75 -3.72 15.16
N ASP A 123 -2.14 -2.54 14.70
CA ASP A 123 -3.43 -2.30 14.05
C ASP A 123 -3.56 -3.11 12.76
N VAL A 124 -2.51 -3.13 11.92
CA VAL A 124 -2.51 -3.95 10.70
C VAL A 124 -2.55 -5.44 11.04
N LYS A 125 -1.87 -5.89 12.10
CA LYS A 125 -1.95 -7.28 12.56
C LYS A 125 -3.39 -7.65 12.96
N GLU A 126 -4.09 -6.75 13.65
CA GLU A 126 -5.50 -6.96 14.02
C GLU A 126 -6.41 -7.04 12.79
N LEU A 127 -6.18 -6.22 11.75
CA LEU A 127 -6.94 -6.32 10.51
C LEU A 127 -6.75 -7.66 9.78
N LEU A 128 -5.53 -8.22 9.83
CA LEU A 128 -5.20 -9.48 9.15
C LEU A 128 -5.59 -10.71 9.97
N CYS A 129 -5.45 -10.63 11.30
CA CYS A 129 -5.70 -11.70 12.24
C CYS A 129 -6.56 -11.15 13.39
N PRO A 130 -7.88 -10.96 13.17
CA PRO A 130 -8.74 -10.29 14.12
C PRO A 130 -8.86 -11.09 15.42
N THR A 131 -8.68 -10.39 16.54
CA THR A 131 -8.82 -10.90 17.91
C THR A 131 -10.05 -10.32 18.60
N VAL A 132 -10.54 -9.15 18.16
CA VAL A 132 -11.74 -8.49 18.71
C VAL A 132 -13.04 -9.15 18.21
N SER A 133 -13.02 -9.75 17.02
CA SER A 133 -14.16 -10.49 16.45
C SER A 133 -13.70 -11.78 15.79
N GLU A 134 -14.22 -12.92 16.24
CA GLU A 134 -13.99 -14.20 15.57
C GLU A 134 -14.54 -14.14 14.15
N THR A 135 -13.66 -14.23 13.15
CA THR A 135 -14.07 -14.37 11.75
C THR A 135 -14.59 -15.78 11.56
N GLN A 136 -15.87 -15.91 11.21
CA GLN A 136 -16.49 -17.20 10.93
C GLN A 136 -16.07 -17.70 9.55
N ASP A 137 -15.93 -19.02 9.41
CA ASP A 137 -15.50 -19.65 8.17
C ASP A 137 -16.51 -20.71 7.66
N MET A 138 -16.15 -21.40 6.58
CA MET A 138 -16.96 -22.49 6.02
C MET A 138 -17.12 -23.66 7.01
N ASN A 139 -16.14 -23.91 7.88
CA ASN A 139 -16.25 -24.97 8.89
C ASN A 139 -17.35 -24.68 9.89
N ASP A 140 -17.63 -23.42 10.21
CA ASP A 140 -18.75 -23.07 11.07
C ASP A 140 -20.11 -23.41 10.43
N ILE A 141 -20.20 -23.39 9.11
CA ILE A 141 -21.36 -23.91 8.38
C ILE A 141 -21.39 -25.44 8.46
N ILE A 142 -20.30 -26.10 8.02
CA ILE A 142 -20.21 -27.56 7.93
C ILE A 142 -20.44 -28.22 9.30
N ARG A 143 -20.01 -27.58 10.38
CA ARG A 143 -20.13 -28.08 11.76
C ARG A 143 -21.36 -27.52 12.50
N GLY A 144 -22.18 -26.69 11.88
CA GLY A 144 -23.37 -26.10 12.53
C GLY A 144 -23.06 -25.12 13.66
N ARG A 145 -21.88 -24.49 13.66
CA ARG A 145 -21.44 -23.48 14.65
C ARG A 145 -21.60 -22.03 14.15
N LEU A 146 -22.19 -21.84 12.97
CA LEU A 146 -22.37 -20.52 12.37
C LEU A 146 -23.26 -19.64 13.26
N LYS A 147 -22.62 -18.72 13.99
CA LYS A 147 -23.27 -17.58 14.64
C LYS A 147 -23.88 -16.67 13.55
N LYS A 148 -25.11 -16.19 13.78
CA LYS A 148 -25.78 -15.18 12.95
C LYS A 148 -26.19 -14.07 13.90
N MET A 149 -26.06 -12.80 13.50
CA MET A 149 -26.67 -11.72 14.28
C MET A 149 -28.18 -11.97 14.39
N ALA A 150 -28.76 -11.70 15.55
CA ALA A 150 -30.21 -11.59 15.67
C ALA A 150 -30.63 -10.43 14.75
N ARG A 151 -31.31 -10.74 13.64
CA ARG A 151 -31.79 -9.72 12.71
C ARG A 151 -32.79 -8.83 13.43
N THR A 152 -32.41 -7.60 13.76
CA THR A 152 -33.36 -6.51 13.86
C THR A 152 -33.64 -6.06 12.43
N GLU A 153 -34.70 -6.62 11.85
CA GLU A 153 -35.45 -6.21 10.64
C GLU A 153 -34.67 -5.75 9.40
N ASP A 154 -35.10 -6.32 8.26
CA ASP A 154 -34.58 -6.12 6.92
C ASP A 154 -34.28 -4.65 6.59
N TYR A 155 -33.00 -4.29 6.46
CA TYR A 155 -32.63 -3.12 5.68
C TYR A 155 -32.81 -3.50 4.22
N PRO A 156 -33.79 -2.91 3.49
CA PRO A 156 -33.86 -3.11 2.05
C PRO A 156 -32.55 -2.57 1.47
N CYS A 157 -31.89 -3.41 0.68
CA CYS A 157 -30.80 -3.00 -0.18
C CYS A 157 -31.38 -1.98 -1.18
N SER A 158 -31.43 -0.70 -0.79
CA SER A 158 -31.82 0.36 -1.69
C SER A 158 -30.67 0.55 -2.67
N ALA A 159 -30.80 -0.08 -3.84
CA ALA A 159 -30.06 0.29 -5.03
C ALA A 159 -30.16 1.82 -5.20
N LYS A 160 -29.02 2.51 -5.12
CA LYS A 160 -28.82 3.84 -5.67
C LYS A 160 -27.67 3.76 -6.66
#